data_AF-A0A958N6E3-F1
#
_entry.id   AF-A0A958N6E3-F1
#
_cell.length_a   1.000
_cell.length_b   1.000
_cell.length_c   1.000
_cell.angle_alpha   90.00
_cell.angle_beta   90.00
_cell.angle_gamma   90.00
#
_symmetry.space_group_name_H-M   'P 1'
#
loop_
_entity.id
_entity.type
_entity.pdbx_description
1 polymer ?
#
loop_
_entity_poly.entity_id
_entity_poly.type
_entity_poly.pdbx_seq_one_letter_code
_entity_poly.pdbx_strand_id
1 'polypeptide(L)'
;VGDHIYGDILRLKKDCSWRTALIVEEIADEVEKLQKAKPISDRISHLMDKKIPIERELDKLISKKIEGRDNSQQKRIDELLIEIKNIDAEISPLIHEQEELHNVLWGELMRVGIEESYFAYQVERFACIYMSRLSHLLEISPRAYFRAPKRLMAHDMGI
;
A
#
# COMPACT_ATOMS: atom_id res chain seq x y z
N VAL A 1 -21.38 17.21 1.31
CA VAL A 1 -20.97 15.94 0.67
C VAL A 1 -20.93 16.23 -0.81
N GLY A 2 -19.84 15.92 -1.49
CA GLY A 2 -19.69 16.14 -2.93
C GLY A 2 -19.05 14.94 -3.60
N ASP A 3 -18.97 14.96 -4.92
CA ASP A 3 -18.36 13.92 -5.76
C ASP A 3 -17.12 14.46 -6.50
N HIS A 4 -16.95 15.78 -6.59
CA HIS A 4 -15.78 16.39 -7.24
C HIS A 4 -14.90 17.17 -6.26
N ILE A 5 -13.64 16.74 -6.12
CA ILE A 5 -12.67 17.32 -5.17
C ILE A 5 -12.48 18.84 -5.38
N TYR A 6 -12.30 19.28 -6.63
CA TYR A 6 -12.01 20.68 -6.92
C TYR A 6 -13.25 21.57 -7.00
N GLY A 7 -14.36 21.04 -7.52
CA GLY A 7 -15.63 21.75 -7.62
C GLY A 7 -16.26 21.97 -6.24
N ASP A 8 -16.29 20.90 -5.43
CA ASP A 8 -17.09 20.89 -4.21
C ASP A 8 -16.27 21.04 -2.94
N ILE A 9 -14.98 20.69 -2.95
CA ILE A 9 -14.24 20.49 -1.69
C ILE A 9 -13.08 21.46 -1.51
N LEU A 10 -12.22 21.67 -2.51
CA LEU A 10 -10.99 22.46 -2.39
C LEU A 10 -11.26 23.89 -1.91
N ARG A 11 -12.17 24.60 -2.60
CA ARG A 11 -12.52 26.00 -2.26
C ARG A 11 -13.22 26.07 -0.90
N LEU A 12 -14.15 25.16 -0.63
CA LEU A 12 -14.90 25.16 0.63
C LEU A 12 -14.00 24.88 1.84
N LYS A 13 -12.99 24.03 1.72
CA LYS A 13 -12.07 23.75 2.83
C LYS A 13 -11.14 24.92 3.10
N LYS A 14 -10.68 25.61 2.04
CA LYS A 14 -9.75 26.74 2.16
C LYS A 14 -10.43 27.98 2.74
N ASP A 15 -11.66 28.25 2.30
CA ASP A 15 -12.31 29.54 2.57
C ASP A 15 -13.45 29.44 3.61
N CYS A 16 -14.08 28.27 3.79
CA CYS A 16 -15.32 28.14 4.56
C CYS A 16 -15.24 27.29 5.84
N SER A 17 -14.11 26.67 6.19
CA SER A 17 -13.95 25.82 7.40
C SER A 17 -15.04 24.74 7.59
N TRP A 18 -15.75 24.36 6.52
CA TRP A 18 -16.80 23.34 6.58
C TRP A 18 -16.19 21.94 6.67
N ARG A 19 -16.90 21.03 7.34
CA ARG A 19 -16.59 19.59 7.29
C ARG A 19 -17.02 19.03 5.95
N THR A 20 -16.11 18.34 5.29
CA THR A 20 -16.28 17.85 3.92
C THR A 20 -16.23 16.33 3.90
N ALA A 21 -17.02 15.75 3.01
CA ALA A 21 -17.12 14.32 2.77
C ALA A 21 -17.24 14.08 1.26
N LEU A 22 -16.63 13.02 0.76
CA LEU A 22 -16.49 12.74 -0.67
C LEU A 22 -17.14 11.41 -1.05
N ILE A 23 -17.91 11.41 -2.13
CA ILE A 23 -18.40 10.20 -2.79
C ILE A 23 -17.41 9.85 -3.89
N VAL A 24 -16.88 8.62 -3.87
CA VAL A 24 -15.94 8.09 -4.88
C VAL A 24 -16.51 6.76 -5.37
N GLU A 25 -17.27 6.78 -6.46
CA GLU A 25 -18.01 5.60 -6.92
C GLU A 25 -17.10 4.43 -7.28
N GLU A 26 -15.95 4.75 -7.89
CA GLU A 26 -14.94 3.81 -8.38
C GLU A 26 -14.33 2.97 -7.27
N ILE A 27 -14.36 3.44 -6.02
CA ILE A 27 -13.79 2.72 -4.89
C ILE A 27 -14.52 1.40 -4.60
N ALA A 28 -15.79 1.27 -5.03
CA ALA A 28 -16.52 0.02 -4.86
C ALA A 28 -15.89 -1.12 -5.69
N ASP A 29 -15.54 -0.84 -6.94
CA ASP A 29 -14.87 -1.78 -7.84
C ASP A 29 -13.44 -2.07 -7.36
N GLU A 30 -12.72 -1.04 -6.89
CA GLU A 30 -11.38 -1.22 -6.32
C GLU A 30 -11.40 -2.13 -5.08
N VAL A 31 -12.35 -1.96 -4.16
CA VAL A 31 -12.50 -2.83 -2.98
C VAL A 31 -12.77 -4.28 -3.38
N GLU A 32 -13.62 -4.52 -4.38
CA GLU A 32 -13.89 -5.88 -4.88
C GLU A 32 -12.63 -6.52 -5.46
N LYS A 33 -11.86 -5.77 -6.26
CA LYS A 33 -10.59 -6.22 -6.84
C LYS A 33 -9.54 -6.50 -5.77
N LEU A 34 -9.42 -5.64 -4.76
CA LEU A 34 -8.52 -5.86 -3.61
C LEU A 34 -8.88 -7.13 -2.83
N GLN A 35 -10.17 -7.43 -2.67
CA GLN A 35 -10.60 -8.68 -2.04
C GLN A 35 -10.20 -9.92 -2.86
N LYS A 36 -10.30 -9.85 -4.19
CA LYS A 36 -9.84 -10.92 -5.10
C LYS A 36 -8.32 -11.07 -5.11
N ALA A 37 -7.59 -9.96 -5.03
CA ALA A 37 -6.13 -9.91 -4.99
C ALA A 37 -5.53 -10.34 -3.65
N LYS A 38 -6.31 -10.30 -2.57
CA LYS A 38 -5.87 -10.60 -1.19
C LYS A 38 -5.03 -11.89 -1.05
N PRO A 39 -5.44 -13.08 -1.56
CA PRO A 39 -4.63 -14.28 -1.44
C PRO A 39 -3.25 -14.17 -2.12
N ILE A 40 -3.17 -13.46 -3.26
CA ILE A 40 -1.92 -13.20 -3.97
C ILE A 40 -1.05 -12.23 -3.16
N SER A 41 -1.64 -11.15 -2.66
CA SER A 41 -0.96 -10.17 -1.81
C SER A 41 -0.40 -10.80 -0.52
N ASP A 42 -1.18 -11.65 0.15
CA ASP A 42 -0.76 -12.40 1.34
C ASP A 42 0.43 -13.32 1.01
N ARG A 43 0.42 -13.94 -0.19
CA ARG A 43 1.53 -14.79 -0.66
C ARG A 43 2.80 -13.98 -0.94
N ILE A 44 2.68 -12.82 -1.58
CA ILE A 44 3.80 -11.91 -1.83
C ILE A 44 4.38 -11.45 -0.49
N SER A 45 3.53 -11.03 0.45
CA SER A 45 3.98 -10.61 1.79
C SER A 45 4.75 -11.71 2.50
N HIS A 46 4.26 -12.96 2.47
CA HIS A 46 4.94 -14.10 3.08
C HIS A 46 6.30 -14.40 2.44
N LEU A 47 6.43 -14.24 1.13
CA LEU A 47 7.72 -14.39 0.43
C LEU A 47 8.69 -13.25 0.79
N MET A 48 8.20 -12.02 0.89
CA MET A 48 8.99 -10.87 1.33
C MET A 48 9.47 -11.02 2.78
N ASP A 49 8.62 -11.51 3.68
CA ASP A 49 8.97 -11.77 5.08
C ASP A 49 10.10 -12.81 5.22
N LYS A 50 10.19 -13.76 4.27
CA LYS A 50 11.32 -14.69 4.17
C LYS A 50 12.56 -14.04 3.53
N LYS A 51 12.37 -13.21 2.51
CA LYS A 51 13.45 -12.58 1.74
C LYS A 51 14.25 -11.58 2.57
N ILE A 52 13.57 -10.70 3.29
CA ILE A 52 14.18 -9.60 4.07
C ILE A 52 15.28 -10.06 5.03
N PRO A 53 15.10 -11.11 5.87
CA PRO A 53 16.18 -11.57 6.76
C PRO A 53 17.38 -12.15 6.01
N ILE A 54 17.15 -12.78 4.85
CA ILE A 54 18.21 -13.34 3.98
C ILE A 54 19.03 -12.20 3.37
N GLU A 55 18.39 -11.16 2.84
CA GLU A 55 19.05 -9.96 2.34
C GLU A 55 19.89 -9.28 3.43
N ARG A 56 19.34 -9.16 4.65
CA ARG A 56 20.08 -8.62 5.80
C ARG A 56 21.28 -9.47 6.21
N GLU A 57 21.21 -10.79 6.07
CA GLU A 57 22.37 -11.68 6.31
C GLU A 57 23.43 -11.47 5.23
N LEU A 58 23.01 -11.46 3.96
CA LEU A 58 23.87 -11.22 2.81
C LEU A 58 24.63 -9.89 2.95
N ASP A 59 23.94 -8.80 3.26
CA ASP A 59 24.54 -7.48 3.46
C ASP A 59 25.65 -7.52 4.52
N LYS A 60 25.40 -8.18 5.66
CA LYS A 60 26.40 -8.33 6.74
C LYS A 60 27.63 -9.10 6.27
N LEU A 61 27.45 -10.16 5.48
CA LEU A 61 28.56 -10.97 4.98
C LEU A 61 29.39 -10.21 3.93
N ILE A 62 28.73 -9.46 3.05
CA ILE A 62 29.39 -8.62 2.07
C ILE A 62 30.20 -7.51 2.76
N SER A 63 29.62 -6.82 3.76
CA SER A 63 30.36 -5.82 4.55
C SER A 63 31.60 -6.41 5.21
N LYS A 64 31.49 -7.58 5.86
CA LYS A 64 32.64 -8.26 6.49
C LYS A 64 33.74 -8.63 5.49
N LYS A 65 33.36 -9.08 4.29
CA LYS A 65 34.31 -9.42 3.23
C LYS A 65 35.10 -8.19 2.77
N ILE A 66 34.42 -7.05 2.59
CA ILE A 66 35.03 -5.81 2.10
C ILE A 66 35.91 -5.17 3.19
N GLU A 67 35.39 -5.05 4.42
CA GLU A 67 36.09 -4.38 5.53
C GLU A 67 37.21 -5.25 6.12
N GLY A 68 36.92 -6.54 6.35
CA GLY A 68 37.84 -7.47 7.00
C GLY A 68 38.80 -8.20 6.05
N ARG A 69 38.62 -8.07 4.73
CA ARG A 69 39.33 -8.84 3.67
C ARG A 69 39.26 -10.36 3.87
N ASP A 70 38.21 -10.84 4.55
CA ASP A 70 38.00 -12.26 4.77
C ASP A 70 37.13 -12.85 3.65
N ASN A 71 37.72 -13.74 2.84
CA ASN A 71 37.04 -14.45 1.76
C ASN A 71 36.50 -15.83 2.19
N SER A 72 36.60 -16.19 3.48
CA SER A 72 36.21 -17.51 3.97
C SER A 72 34.74 -17.88 3.70
N GLN A 73 33.85 -16.89 3.62
CA GLN A 73 32.40 -17.08 3.51
C GLN A 73 31.83 -16.93 2.09
N GLN A 74 32.67 -16.95 1.05
CA GLN A 74 32.20 -16.76 -0.33
C GLN A 74 31.10 -17.76 -0.73
N LYS A 75 31.22 -19.03 -0.35
CA LYS A 75 30.22 -20.05 -0.66
C LYS A 75 28.83 -19.72 -0.08
N ARG A 76 28.79 -19.20 1.16
CA ARG A 76 27.55 -18.81 1.82
C ARG A 76 26.90 -17.62 1.12
N ILE A 77 27.70 -16.65 0.69
CA ILE A 77 27.22 -15.50 -0.12
C ILE A 77 26.56 -16.00 -1.41
N ASP A 78 27.22 -16.92 -2.12
CA ASP A 78 26.70 -17.47 -3.38
C ASP A 78 25.39 -18.26 -3.15
N GLU A 79 25.30 -19.03 -2.07
CA GLU A 79 24.06 -19.73 -1.66
C GLU A 79 22.90 -18.75 -1.38
N LEU A 80 23.13 -17.69 -0.61
CA LEU A 80 22.10 -16.70 -0.28
C LEU A 80 21.64 -15.93 -1.53
N LEU A 81 22.56 -15.62 -2.45
CA LEU A 81 22.20 -14.99 -3.73
C LEU A 81 21.30 -15.89 -4.58
N ILE A 82 21.56 -17.19 -4.61
CA ILE A 82 20.70 -18.16 -5.30
C ILE A 82 19.32 -18.23 -4.63
N GLU A 83 19.27 -18.25 -3.31
CA GLU A 83 18.01 -18.29 -2.56
C GLU A 83 17.16 -17.04 -2.81
N ILE A 84 17.76 -15.85 -2.74
CA ILE A 84 17.09 -14.57 -3.06
C ILE A 84 16.56 -14.60 -4.50
N LYS A 85 17.38 -15.03 -5.46
CA LYS A 85 16.99 -15.11 -6.88
C LYS A 85 15.80 -16.05 -7.10
N ASN A 86 15.74 -17.17 -6.39
CA ASN A 86 14.61 -18.10 -6.48
C ASN A 86 13.33 -17.47 -5.92
N ILE A 87 13.43 -16.77 -4.77
CA ILE A 87 12.29 -16.05 -4.19
C ILE A 87 11.81 -14.94 -5.13
N ASP A 88 12.72 -14.17 -5.72
CA ASP A 88 12.37 -13.12 -6.69
C ASP A 88 11.68 -13.69 -7.94
N ALA A 89 12.11 -14.87 -8.39
CA ALA A 89 11.47 -15.59 -9.50
C ALA A 89 10.05 -16.10 -9.14
N GLU A 90 9.76 -16.36 -7.86
CA GLU A 90 8.40 -16.66 -7.39
C GLU A 90 7.55 -15.39 -7.24
N ILE A 91 8.12 -14.28 -6.77
CA ILE A 91 7.40 -13.02 -6.55
C ILE A 91 7.00 -12.35 -7.87
N SER A 92 7.91 -12.29 -8.85
CA SER A 92 7.68 -11.58 -10.12
C SER A 92 6.36 -11.96 -10.82
N PRO A 93 6.02 -13.24 -11.03
CA PRO A 93 4.74 -13.59 -11.66
C PRO A 93 3.52 -13.25 -10.79
N LEU A 94 3.65 -13.33 -9.46
CA LEU A 94 2.55 -12.98 -8.54
C LEU A 94 2.23 -11.48 -8.60
N ILE A 95 3.24 -10.63 -8.74
CA ILE A 95 3.02 -9.18 -8.93
C ILE A 95 2.22 -8.93 -10.21
N HIS A 96 2.59 -9.58 -11.32
CA HIS A 96 1.84 -9.42 -12.57
C HIS A 96 0.41 -9.96 -12.47
N GLU A 97 0.21 -11.11 -11.83
CA GLU A 97 -1.12 -11.67 -11.59
C GLU A 97 -1.99 -10.71 -10.75
N GLN A 98 -1.38 -10.04 -9.76
CA GLN A 98 -2.07 -9.01 -8.98
C GLN A 98 -2.43 -7.80 -9.84
N GLU A 99 -1.50 -7.28 -10.64
CA GLU A 99 -1.71 -6.11 -11.50
C GLU A 99 -2.83 -6.33 -12.53
N GLU A 100 -2.95 -7.55 -13.08
CA GLU A 100 -3.99 -7.92 -14.06
C GLU A 100 -5.42 -7.87 -13.49
N LEU A 101 -5.59 -7.91 -12.17
CA LEU A 101 -6.91 -7.75 -11.53
C LEU A 101 -7.41 -6.30 -11.58
N HIS A 102 -6.50 -5.34 -11.80
CA HIS A 102 -6.80 -3.92 -11.85
C HIS A 102 -6.85 -3.41 -13.29
N ASN A 103 -6.91 -2.09 -13.47
CA ASN A 103 -6.90 -1.53 -14.82
C ASN A 103 -5.52 -1.76 -15.46
N VAL A 104 -5.47 -2.39 -16.62
CA VAL A 104 -4.21 -2.73 -17.32
C VAL A 104 -3.31 -1.52 -17.58
N LEU A 105 -3.90 -0.34 -17.81
CA LEU A 105 -3.14 0.86 -18.17
C LEU A 105 -2.74 1.72 -16.97
N TRP A 106 -3.58 1.75 -15.93
CA TRP A 106 -3.46 2.71 -14.83
C TRP A 106 -3.29 2.07 -13.45
N GLY A 107 -3.53 0.77 -13.33
CA GLY A 107 -3.46 0.04 -12.07
C GLY A 107 -4.59 0.40 -11.11
N GLU A 108 -4.21 0.53 -9.83
CA GLU A 108 -5.08 0.93 -8.72
C GLU A 108 -5.41 2.42 -8.77
N LEU A 109 -6.59 2.80 -8.25
CA LEU A 109 -6.98 4.20 -8.15
C LEU A 109 -6.30 4.87 -6.96
N MET A 110 -6.22 4.16 -5.84
CA MET A 110 -5.72 4.69 -4.56
C MET A 110 -4.22 4.46 -4.35
N ARG A 111 -3.57 3.66 -5.20
CA ARG A 111 -2.14 3.33 -5.08
C ARG A 111 -1.38 3.51 -6.37
N VAL A 112 -0.10 3.83 -6.23
CA VAL A 112 0.90 3.77 -7.30
C VAL A 112 2.03 2.89 -6.79
N GLY A 113 1.96 1.60 -7.12
CA GLY A 113 2.79 0.58 -6.50
C GLY A 113 2.55 0.53 -4.98
N ILE A 114 3.60 0.75 -4.19
CA ILE A 114 3.54 0.68 -2.72
C ILE A 114 3.02 1.98 -2.10
N GLU A 115 3.10 3.10 -2.81
CA GLU A 115 2.74 4.42 -2.30
C GLU A 115 1.27 4.77 -2.59
N GLU A 116 0.77 5.78 -1.88
CA GLU A 116 -0.54 6.37 -2.12
C GLU A 116 -0.52 7.12 -3.47
N SER A 117 -1.58 6.96 -4.27
CA SER A 117 -1.70 7.73 -5.50
C SER A 117 -1.92 9.23 -5.20
N TYR A 118 -1.68 10.09 -6.18
CA TYR A 118 -2.00 11.51 -6.03
C TYR A 118 -3.50 11.72 -5.76
N PHE A 119 -4.37 10.89 -6.35
CA PHE A 119 -5.79 10.92 -6.06
C PHE A 119 -6.08 10.55 -4.59
N ALA A 120 -5.48 9.47 -4.07
CA ALA A 120 -5.61 9.09 -2.66
C ALA A 120 -5.16 10.19 -1.72
N TYR A 121 -4.04 10.84 -2.02
CA TYR A 121 -3.56 12.01 -1.29
C TYR A 121 -4.61 13.15 -1.27
N GLN A 122 -5.25 13.43 -2.40
CA GLN A 122 -6.30 14.44 -2.46
C GLN A 122 -7.52 14.03 -1.61
N VAL A 123 -7.95 12.77 -1.69
CA VAL A 123 -9.07 12.26 -0.89
C VAL A 123 -8.75 12.39 0.61
N GLU A 124 -7.58 11.93 1.06
CA GLU A 124 -7.12 12.04 2.44
C GLU A 124 -7.06 13.51 2.89
N ARG A 125 -6.49 14.38 2.05
CA ARG A 125 -6.31 15.78 2.39
C ARG A 125 -7.63 16.54 2.45
N PHE A 126 -8.60 16.22 1.60
CA PHE A 126 -9.78 17.07 1.42
C PHE A 126 -11.06 16.50 2.01
N ALA A 127 -11.20 15.19 2.18
CA ALA A 127 -12.38 14.57 2.74
C ALA A 127 -12.11 14.07 4.18
N CYS A 128 -12.99 14.41 5.13
CA CYS A 128 -12.92 13.83 6.47
C CYS A 128 -13.37 12.36 6.49
N ILE A 129 -14.32 12.02 5.61
CA ILE A 129 -14.82 10.68 5.36
C ILE A 129 -15.08 10.55 3.85
N TYR A 130 -14.91 9.35 3.31
CA TYR A 130 -15.25 9.04 1.93
C TYR A 130 -15.99 7.71 1.85
N MET A 131 -16.79 7.52 0.80
CA MET A 131 -17.64 6.35 0.60
C MET A 131 -17.99 6.20 -0.88
N SER A 132 -18.42 5.01 -1.31
CA SER A 132 -18.81 4.81 -2.72
C SER A 132 -20.18 5.39 -3.07
N ARG A 133 -21.10 5.47 -2.11
CA ARG A 133 -22.48 5.94 -2.32
C ARG A 133 -22.99 6.67 -1.09
N LEU A 134 -23.83 7.68 -1.29
CA LEU A 134 -24.45 8.44 -0.19
C LEU A 134 -25.27 7.55 0.75
N SER A 135 -25.90 6.48 0.24
CA SER A 135 -26.69 5.54 1.05
C SER A 135 -25.89 4.95 2.21
N HIS A 136 -24.60 4.65 2.02
CA HIS A 136 -23.75 4.10 3.08
C HIS A 136 -23.62 5.04 4.28
N LEU A 137 -23.63 6.36 4.06
CA LEU A 137 -23.63 7.34 5.15
C LEU A 137 -24.98 7.39 5.87
N LEU A 138 -26.08 7.26 5.12
CA LEU A 138 -27.45 7.30 5.64
C LEU A 138 -27.83 6.04 6.42
N GLU A 139 -27.19 4.90 6.12
CA GLU A 139 -27.34 3.65 6.86
C GLU A 139 -26.73 3.70 8.27
N ILE A 140 -25.79 4.63 8.50
CA ILE A 140 -25.13 4.80 9.79
C ILE A 140 -25.98 5.71 10.69
N SER A 141 -25.94 5.45 12.00
CA SER A 141 -26.62 6.29 12.99
C SER A 141 -26.24 7.78 12.81
N PRO A 142 -27.20 8.71 12.76
CA PRO A 142 -26.94 10.15 12.71
C PRO A 142 -26.15 10.69 13.92
N ARG A 143 -25.99 9.88 14.98
CA ARG A 143 -25.23 10.20 16.19
C ARG A 143 -23.84 9.55 16.22
N ALA A 144 -23.44 8.86 15.14
CA ALA A 144 -22.16 8.18 15.07
C ALA A 144 -20.99 9.16 15.16
N TYR A 145 -19.96 8.77 15.91
CA TYR A 145 -18.71 9.50 16.01
C TYR A 145 -17.62 8.75 15.22
N PHE A 146 -17.29 9.25 14.04
CA PHE A 146 -16.27 8.65 13.18
C PHE A 146 -14.86 8.87 13.74
N ARG A 147 -14.08 7.80 13.86
CA ARG A 147 -12.68 7.82 14.32
C ARG A 147 -11.80 7.23 13.23
N ALA A 148 -10.78 7.98 12.81
CA ALA A 148 -9.73 7.45 11.98
C ALA A 148 -8.80 6.56 12.83
N PRO A 149 -8.34 5.42 12.31
CA PRO A 149 -7.29 4.64 12.96
C PRO A 149 -6.00 5.47 13.03
N LYS A 150 -5.14 5.18 14.01
CA LYS A 150 -3.83 5.83 14.13
C LYS A 150 -2.96 5.41 12.95
N ARG A 151 -2.53 6.38 12.11
CA ARG A 151 -1.51 6.16 11.07
C ARG A 151 -0.16 5.93 11.76
N LEU A 152 0.49 4.82 11.46
CA LEU A 152 1.82 4.51 11.98
C LEU A 152 2.87 5.31 11.21
N MET A 153 3.80 5.91 11.93
CA MET A 153 5.00 6.54 11.38
C MET A 153 6.16 5.54 11.36
N ALA A 154 7.17 5.76 10.52
CA ALA A 154 8.29 4.83 10.37
C ALA A 154 9.06 4.53 11.67
N HIS A 155 9.03 5.45 12.64
CA HIS A 155 9.68 5.29 13.95
C HIS A 155 8.77 4.67 15.02
N ASP A 156 7.49 4.43 14.72
CA ASP A 156 6.51 3.87 15.67
C ASP A 156 6.70 2.35 15.89
N MET A 157 7.90 1.80 15.64
CA MET A 157 8.15 0.35 15.67
C MET A 157 7.67 -0.29 16.99
N GLY A 158 6.64 -1.14 16.90
CA GLY A 158 6.26 -2.11 17.93
C GLY A 158 5.24 -1.66 19.00
N ILE A 159 4.16 -0.96 18.62
CA ILE A 159 2.90 -0.98 19.40
C ILE A 159 1.94 -1.97 18.75
#